data_AF-A0A7D5TVQ2-F1
#
_entry.id   AF-A0A7D5TVQ2-F1
#
_cell.length_a   1.000
_cell.length_b   1.000
_cell.length_c   1.000
_cell.angle_alpha   90.00
_cell.angle_beta   90.00
_cell.angle_gamma   90.00
#
_symmetry.space_group_name_H-M   'P 1'
#
loop_
_entity.id
_entity.type
_entity.pdbx_description
1 polymer ?
#
loop_
_entity_poly.entity_id
_entity_poly.type
_entity_poly.pdbx_seq_one_letter_code
_entity_poly.pdbx_strand_id
1 'polypeptide(L)'
;MEREPSRRRFIRGCCLAGAGALAAGGSVGGATASPRQAEPPTRWNRTYDRGTAAEANGLAPVSDGGFVVVGTTESTDGDTASEIWLYKVNGAGRLEW
;
A
#
# COMPACT_ATOMS: atom_id res chain seq x y z
N MET A 1 -25.87 -18.19 17.29
CA MET A 1 -24.65 -18.68 16.60
C MET A 1 -23.94 -17.44 16.09
N GLU A 2 -23.33 -16.70 17.02
CA GLU A 2 -22.68 -15.41 16.74
C GLU A 2 -21.31 -15.72 16.12
N ARG A 3 -21.13 -15.40 14.82
CA ARG A 3 -19.84 -15.52 14.16
C ARG A 3 -19.04 -14.24 14.41
N GLU A 4 -18.14 -14.33 15.40
CA GLU A 4 -17.05 -13.40 15.66
C GLU A 4 -16.38 -12.92 14.36
N PRO A 5 -16.30 -11.60 14.06
CA PRO A 5 -15.61 -11.12 12.88
C PRO A 5 -14.11 -11.27 13.09
N SER A 6 -13.54 -12.24 12.38
CA SER A 6 -12.11 -12.50 12.32
C SER A 6 -11.34 -11.20 12.05
N ARG A 7 -10.38 -10.92 12.92
CA ARG A 7 -9.43 -9.82 12.82
C ARG A 7 -8.78 -9.81 11.43
N ARG A 8 -9.34 -9.05 10.49
CA ARG A 8 -8.73 -8.81 9.17
C ARG A 8 -7.53 -7.91 9.39
N ARG A 9 -6.36 -8.55 9.39
CA ARG A 9 -5.03 -7.93 9.45
C ARG A 9 -4.89 -7.03 8.24
N PHE A 10 -5.16 -5.74 8.41
CA PHE A 10 -4.86 -4.70 7.43
C PHE A 10 -3.39 -4.86 7.03
N ILE A 11 -3.14 -5.15 5.76
CA ILE A 11 -1.81 -5.14 5.17
C ILE A 11 -1.31 -3.70 5.25
N ARG A 12 -0.51 -3.39 6.28
CA ARG A 12 0.30 -2.17 6.32
C ARG A 12 1.39 -2.31 5.26
N GLY A 13 1.07 -1.90 4.03
CA GLY A 13 2.06 -1.69 2.98
C GLY A 13 2.92 -0.47 3.34
N CYS A 14 3.92 -0.68 4.19
CA CYS A 14 5.01 0.29 4.35
C CYS A 14 5.98 0.13 3.19
N CYS A 15 5.97 1.07 2.24
CA CYS A 15 7.04 1.18 1.25
C CYS A 15 8.24 1.89 1.88
N LEU A 16 9.26 1.12 2.28
CA LEU A 16 10.59 1.65 2.58
C LEU A 16 11.32 1.89 1.26
N ALA A 17 11.61 3.15 0.94
CA ALA A 17 12.59 3.51 -0.07
C ALA A 17 13.68 4.34 0.59
N GLY A 18 14.90 3.81 0.61
CA GLY A 18 16.11 4.53 0.99
C GLY A 18 17.20 3.54 1.38
N ALA A 19 18.48 3.79 1.14
CA ALA A 19 19.17 4.74 0.29
C ALA A 19 20.57 4.12 0.10
N GLY A 20 21.18 4.23 -1.08
CA GLY A 20 22.55 3.78 -1.28
C GLY A 20 23.50 4.58 -0.39
N ALA A 21 24.22 3.89 0.50
CA ALA A 21 25.34 4.46 1.22
C ALA A 21 26.46 3.41 1.31
N LEU A 22 27.42 3.51 0.40
CA LEU A 22 28.74 2.88 0.56
C LEU A 22 29.63 3.91 1.25
N ALA A 23 29.87 3.74 2.55
CA ALA A 23 30.94 4.43 3.26
C ALA A 23 31.79 3.37 3.98
N ALA A 24 33.06 3.31 3.61
CA ALA A 24 34.09 2.53 4.28
C ALA A 24 34.52 3.22 5.58
N GLY A 25 34.99 2.44 6.56
CA GLY A 25 35.72 2.94 7.74
C GLY A 25 35.12 2.50 9.07
N GLY A 26 35.94 1.86 9.89
CA GLY A 26 35.53 1.20 11.13
C GLY A 26 35.60 2.05 12.41
N SER A 27 35.44 1.29 13.51
CA SER A 27 35.82 1.53 14.91
C SER A 27 34.68 1.77 15.94
N VAL A 28 34.57 0.75 16.79
CA VAL A 28 34.21 0.66 18.22
C VAL A 28 33.38 1.77 18.88
N GLY A 29 32.35 1.30 19.59
CA GLY A 29 32.05 1.76 20.95
C GLY A 29 30.81 2.65 21.07
N GLY A 30 29.77 2.08 21.69
CA GLY A 30 28.60 2.83 22.16
C GLY A 30 27.31 2.18 21.74
N ALA A 31 26.77 1.31 22.61
CA ALA A 31 25.38 0.88 22.53
C ALA A 31 24.48 2.09 22.86
N THR A 32 24.35 3.01 21.91
CA THR A 32 23.23 3.93 21.88
C THR A 32 22.03 3.05 21.61
N ALA A 33 21.09 3.00 22.57
CA ALA A 33 19.79 2.39 22.33
C ALA A 33 19.24 3.07 21.07
N SER A 34 19.18 2.31 19.97
CA SER A 34 18.66 2.81 18.71
C SER A 34 17.32 3.46 19.01
N PRO A 35 17.10 4.72 18.56
CA PRO A 35 15.80 5.33 18.76
C PRO A 35 14.77 4.35 18.24
N ARG A 36 13.75 4.02 19.06
CA ARG A 36 12.56 3.31 18.58
C ARG A 36 12.19 4.00 17.27
N GLN A 37 12.30 3.30 16.15
CA GLN A 37 12.05 3.93 14.86
C GLN A 37 10.64 4.50 14.92
N ALA A 38 10.55 5.83 14.96
CA ALA A 38 9.29 6.52 14.77
C ALA A 38 8.85 6.15 13.36
N GLU A 39 7.70 5.51 13.23
CA GLU A 39 7.17 5.18 11.91
C GLU A 39 7.06 6.47 11.10
N PRO A 40 7.51 6.48 9.84
CA PRO A 40 7.38 7.65 9.00
C PRO A 40 5.90 8.05 8.94
N PRO A 41 5.60 9.37 8.97
CA PRO A 41 4.22 9.83 8.96
C PRO A 41 3.50 9.33 7.69
N THR A 42 2.26 8.86 7.86
CA THR A 42 1.41 8.46 6.74
C THR A 42 1.24 9.63 5.77
N ARG A 43 1.65 9.44 4.51
CA ARG A 43 1.58 10.50 3.48
C ARG A 43 0.13 10.87 3.13
N TRP A 44 -0.73 9.86 2.97
CA TRP A 44 -2.17 10.01 2.73
C TRP A 44 -2.89 8.71 3.06
N ASN A 45 -4.18 8.80 3.36
CA ASN A 45 -5.11 7.67 3.41
C ASN A 45 -6.37 8.04 2.63
N ARG A 46 -6.82 7.16 1.74
CA ARG A 46 -8.03 7.40 0.94
C ARG A 46 -8.73 6.09 0.64
N THR A 47 -10.06 6.16 0.64
CA THR A 47 -10.92 5.09 0.18
C THR A 47 -11.37 5.42 -1.24
N TYR A 48 -11.30 4.43 -2.12
CA TYR A 48 -11.81 4.52 -3.48
C TYR A 48 -13.01 3.60 -3.54
N ASP A 49 -14.19 4.17 -3.75
CA ASP A 49 -15.43 3.42 -3.83
C ASP A 49 -15.71 3.06 -5.29
N ARG A 50 -15.84 1.77 -5.59
CA ARG A 50 -16.21 1.24 -6.90
C ARG A 50 -17.71 0.87 -6.97
N GLY A 51 -18.44 0.93 -5.86
CA GLY A 51 -19.85 0.54 -5.79
C GLY A 51 -20.10 -0.98 -5.71
N THR A 52 -19.04 -1.80 -5.82
CA THR A 52 -19.09 -3.27 -5.69
C THR A 52 -17.99 -3.75 -4.74
N ALA A 53 -18.10 -5.00 -4.28
CA ALA A 53 -16.99 -5.61 -3.53
C ALA A 53 -15.75 -5.66 -4.43
N ALA A 54 -14.66 -5.04 -3.95
CA ALA A 54 -13.41 -4.92 -4.68
C ALA A 54 -12.23 -5.15 -3.75
N GLU A 55 -11.22 -5.84 -4.26
CA GLU A 55 -9.96 -6.11 -3.58
C GLU A 55 -8.81 -5.55 -4.39
N ALA A 56 -7.89 -4.86 -3.73
CA ALA A 56 -6.63 -4.41 -4.34
C ALA A 56 -5.58 -5.51 -4.18
N ASN A 57 -5.06 -6.00 -5.30
CA ASN A 57 -4.12 -7.12 -5.36
C ASN A 57 -2.68 -6.65 -5.55
N GLY A 58 -2.47 -5.45 -6.09
CA GLY A 58 -1.13 -4.93 -6.34
C GLY A 58 -1.10 -3.41 -6.49
N LEU A 59 0.08 -2.84 -6.26
CA LEU A 59 0.33 -1.42 -6.40
C LEU A 59 1.77 -1.20 -6.90
N ALA A 60 1.94 -0.33 -7.89
CA ALA A 60 3.23 0.01 -8.47
C ALA A 60 3.39 1.52 -8.65
N PRO A 61 4.54 2.12 -8.29
CA PRO A 61 4.83 3.52 -8.57
C PRO A 61 5.00 3.74 -10.07
N VAL A 62 4.66 4.95 -10.54
CA VAL A 62 4.83 5.40 -11.93
C VAL A 62 5.81 6.57 -11.98
N SER A 63 6.47 6.77 -13.11
CA SER A 63 7.54 7.77 -13.30
C SER A 63 7.09 9.23 -13.09
N ASP A 64 5.79 9.51 -13.17
CA ASP A 64 5.20 10.82 -12.90
C ASP A 64 4.95 11.10 -11.40
N GLY A 65 5.38 10.19 -10.52
CA GLY A 65 5.19 10.32 -9.07
C GLY A 65 3.82 9.88 -8.58
N GLY A 66 3.01 9.26 -9.44
CA GLY A 66 1.78 8.57 -9.09
C GLY A 66 1.98 7.08 -8.79
N PHE A 67 0.86 6.38 -8.67
CA PHE A 67 0.79 4.95 -8.44
C PHE A 67 -0.33 4.34 -9.29
N VAL A 68 -0.09 3.13 -9.77
CA VAL A 68 -1.11 2.28 -10.39
C VAL A 68 -1.51 1.21 -9.40
N VAL A 69 -2.81 0.96 -9.28
CA VAL A 69 -3.41 -0.04 -8.42
C VAL A 69 -4.16 -1.04 -9.30
N VAL A 70 -3.91 -2.32 -9.08
CA VAL A 70 -4.62 -3.42 -9.75
C VAL A 70 -5.41 -4.21 -8.74
N GLY A 71 -6.56 -4.71 -9.16
CA GLY A 71 -7.41 -5.48 -8.28
C GLY A 71 -8.45 -6.32 -9.00
N THR A 72 -9.21 -7.04 -8.20
CA THR A 72 -10.34 -7.85 -8.65
C THR A 72 -11.61 -7.33 -8.02
N THR A 73 -12.72 -7.60 -8.67
CA THR A 73 -14.05 -7.20 -8.20
C THR A 73 -15.10 -8.18 -8.71
N GLU A 74 -16.25 -8.20 -8.04
CA GLU A 74 -17.39 -8.95 -8.52
C GLU A 74 -17.83 -8.44 -9.90
N SER A 75 -18.21 -9.38 -10.77
CA SER A 75 -18.70 -9.05 -12.11
C SER A 75 -20.01 -8.29 -12.02
N THR A 76 -20.14 -7.27 -12.86
CA THR A 76 -21.33 -6.39 -12.86
C THR A 76 -22.41 -6.92 -13.80
N ASP A 77 -22.04 -7.77 -14.77
CA ASP A 77 -22.93 -8.27 -15.82
C ASP A 77 -23.61 -9.62 -15.46
N GLY A 78 -23.53 -10.03 -14.19
CA GLY A 78 -24.12 -11.28 -13.71
C GLY A 78 -23.33 -12.53 -14.09
N ASP A 79 -22.12 -12.37 -14.64
CA ASP A 79 -21.17 -13.48 -14.77
C ASP A 79 -20.61 -13.86 -13.39
N THR A 80 -20.26 -15.14 -13.24
CA THR A 80 -19.60 -15.73 -12.07
C THR A 80 -18.10 -15.43 -12.02
N ALA A 81 -17.51 -14.98 -13.12
CA ALA A 81 -16.10 -14.63 -13.19
C ALA A 81 -15.82 -13.26 -12.55
N SER A 82 -14.74 -13.15 -11.76
CA SER A 82 -14.28 -11.86 -11.24
C SER A 82 -13.71 -10.98 -12.35
N GLU A 83 -14.04 -9.69 -12.32
CA GLU A 83 -13.49 -8.67 -13.22
C GLU A 83 -12.15 -8.14 -12.69
N ILE A 84 -11.24 -7.79 -13.58
CA ILE A 84 -9.99 -7.08 -13.24
C ILE A 84 -10.22 -5.59 -13.43
N TRP A 85 -9.76 -4.79 -12.47
CA TRP A 85 -9.77 -3.34 -12.57
C TRP A 85 -8.38 -2.74 -12.35
N LEU A 86 -8.20 -1.54 -12.89
CA LEU A 86 -6.96 -0.78 -12.88
C LEU A 86 -7.28 0.68 -12.57
N TYR A 87 -6.62 1.25 -11.57
CA TYR A 87 -6.70 2.69 -11.26
C TYR A 87 -5.32 3.32 -11.27
N LYS A 88 -5.27 4.59 -11.66
CA LYS A 88 -4.12 5.47 -11.45
C LYS A 88 -4.47 6.55 -10.44
N VAL A 89 -3.59 6.71 -9.46
CA VAL A 89 -3.68 7.77 -8.45
C VAL A 89 -2.41 8.62 -8.51
N ASN A 90 -2.54 9.92 -8.30
CA ASN A 90 -1.37 10.79 -8.24
C ASN A 90 -0.63 10.65 -6.90
N GLY A 91 0.50 11.34 -6.74
CA GLY A 91 1.30 11.30 -5.51
C GLY A 91 0.57 11.74 -4.24
N ALA A 92 -0.55 12.47 -4.36
CA ALA A 92 -1.40 12.88 -3.24
C ALA A 92 -2.58 11.91 -2.99
N GLY A 93 -2.67 10.80 -3.72
CA GLY A 93 -3.79 9.84 -3.62
C GLY A 93 -5.07 10.31 -4.31
N ARG A 94 -4.99 11.26 -5.24
CA ARG A 94 -6.16 11.62 -6.05
C ARG A 94 -6.28 10.69 -7.24
N LEU A 95 -7.44 10.05 -7.40
CA LEU A 95 -7.78 9.23 -8.56
C LEU A 95 -7.71 10.11 -9.82
N GLU A 96 -7.00 9.62 -10.84
CA GLU A 96 -6.92 10.22 -12.16
C GLU A 96 -7.82 9.48 -13.15
N TRP A 97 -7.76 8.15 -13.14
CA TRP A 97 -8.62 7.24 -13.91
C TRP A 97 -8.65 5.86 -13.29
#